data_AF-A0A261Q6Q9-F1
#
_entry.id   AF-A0A261Q6Q9-F1
#
_cell.length_a   1.000
_cell.length_b   1.000
_cell.length_c   1.000
_cell.angle_alpha   90.00
_cell.angle_beta   90.00
_cell.angle_gamma   90.00
#
_symmetry.space_group_name_H-M   'P 1'
#
loop_
_entity.id
_entity.type
_entity.pdbx_description
1 polymer ?
#
loop_
_entity_poly.entity_id
_entity_poly.type
_entity_poly.pdbx_seq_one_letter_code
_entity_poly.pdbx_strand_id
1 'polypeptide(L)'
;MGCEKEQAYDARIYGKWRLFEYSYSPGDRLYTVPVAADTAEIIEFTRNENVLNLGNVPSQKFSMDDSHLILTNKQSYKFAYKLSPDTLWIIPPCVEGCHTAYVRIR
;
A
#
# COMPACT_ATOMS: atom_id res chain seq x y z
N MET A 1 10.86 -33.43 -0.22
CA MET A 1 11.16 -32.20 -0.98
C MET A 1 9.87 -31.42 -1.12
N GLY A 2 9.55 -30.59 -0.13
CA GLY A 2 8.40 -29.70 -0.18
C GLY A 2 8.79 -28.46 -0.97
N CYS A 3 8.19 -28.26 -2.13
CA CYS A 3 8.30 -27.01 -2.87
C CYS A 3 7.54 -25.96 -2.05
N GLU A 4 8.24 -25.26 -1.17
CA GLU A 4 7.77 -23.98 -0.66
C GLU A 4 7.61 -23.10 -1.91
N LYS A 5 6.36 -22.90 -2.33
CA LYS A 5 6.05 -21.86 -3.30
C LYS A 5 6.48 -20.57 -2.63
N GLU A 6 7.70 -20.11 -2.92
CA GLU A 6 8.07 -18.71 -2.75
C GLU A 6 6.88 -17.91 -3.30
N GLN A 7 6.23 -17.15 -2.42
CA GLN A 7 5.22 -16.18 -2.83
C GLN A 7 5.91 -15.32 -3.88
N ALA A 8 5.55 -15.51 -5.15
CA ALA A 8 6.06 -14.70 -6.24
C ALA A 8 5.43 -13.32 -6.08
N TYR A 9 6.02 -12.52 -5.19
CA TYR A 9 5.60 -11.15 -4.99
C TYR A 9 5.76 -10.42 -6.30
N ASP A 10 4.78 -9.59 -6.64
CA ASP A 10 4.93 -8.67 -7.75
C ASP A 10 6.09 -7.72 -7.44
N ALA A 11 7.25 -7.99 -8.03
CA ALA A 11 8.49 -7.25 -7.79
C ALA A 11 8.36 -5.74 -8.10
N ARG A 12 7.29 -5.32 -8.76
CA ARG A 12 6.94 -3.92 -8.98
C ARG A 12 6.60 -3.21 -7.67
N ILE A 13 6.16 -3.88 -6.61
CA ILE A 13 5.80 -3.20 -5.36
C ILE A 13 7.01 -2.51 -4.70
N TYR A 14 8.20 -3.07 -4.87
CA TYR A 14 9.40 -2.56 -4.23
C TYR A 14 9.80 -1.16 -4.73
N GLY A 15 10.29 -0.33 -3.81
CA GLY A 15 10.69 1.05 -4.05
C GLY A 15 9.84 2.07 -3.29
N LYS A 16 10.05 3.34 -3.63
CA LYS A 16 9.41 4.49 -2.99
C LYS A 16 8.15 4.92 -3.71
N TRP A 17 7.13 5.26 -2.93
CA TRP A 17 5.81 5.66 -3.39
C TRP A 17 5.38 6.91 -2.64
N ARG A 18 4.99 7.94 -3.38
CA ARG A 18 4.50 9.20 -2.83
C ARG A 18 2.99 9.26 -2.92
N LEU A 19 2.33 9.57 -1.82
CA LEU A 19 0.88 9.80 -1.79
C LEU A 19 0.53 10.96 -2.73
N PHE A 20 -0.44 10.78 -3.62
CA PHE A 20 -0.96 11.88 -4.44
C PHE A 20 -2.46 12.10 -4.24
N GLU A 21 -3.17 11.12 -3.68
CA GLU A 21 -4.61 11.20 -3.44
C GLU A 21 -5.03 10.24 -2.32
N TYR A 22 -6.02 10.63 -1.53
CA TYR A 22 -6.73 9.72 -0.65
C TYR A 22 -8.23 10.01 -0.69
N SER A 23 -9.03 9.00 -0.34
CA SER A 23 -10.47 9.15 -0.21
C SER A 23 -11.01 8.57 1.09
N TYR A 24 -12.08 9.19 1.59
CA TYR A 24 -12.75 8.81 2.81
C TYR A 24 -14.26 9.03 2.68
N SER A 25 -15.05 8.24 3.41
CA SER A 25 -16.50 8.41 3.52
C SER A 25 -16.87 8.61 4.99
N PRO A 26 -17.45 9.77 5.36
CA PRO A 26 -18.05 9.96 6.68
C PRO A 26 -19.49 9.42 6.78
N GLY A 27 -19.98 8.71 5.75
CA GLY A 27 -21.29 8.02 5.76
C GLY A 27 -22.34 8.54 4.77
N ASP A 28 -22.12 9.70 4.13
CA ASP A 28 -23.10 10.31 3.22
C ASP A 28 -22.64 10.30 1.75
N ARG A 29 -21.32 10.41 1.51
CA ARG A 29 -20.69 10.30 0.18
C ARG A 29 -19.18 10.07 0.31
N LEU A 30 -18.56 9.60 -0.77
CA LEU A 30 -17.10 9.52 -0.88
C LEU A 30 -16.51 10.89 -1.19
N TYR A 31 -15.53 11.31 -0.41
CA TYR A 31 -14.69 12.49 -0.68
C TYR A 31 -13.32 12.03 -1.13
N THR A 32 -12.81 12.65 -2.20
CA THR A 32 -11.47 12.39 -2.72
C THR A 32 -10.66 13.67 -2.63
N VAL A 33 -9.47 13.58 -2.03
CA VAL A 33 -8.63 14.72 -1.70
C VAL A 33 -7.27 14.55 -2.37
N PRO A 34 -6.89 15.45 -3.30
CA PRO A 34 -5.54 15.46 -3.87
C PRO A 34 -4.54 15.93 -2.81
N VAL A 35 -3.33 15.36 -2.85
CA VAL A 35 -2.24 15.68 -1.94
C VAL A 35 -1.12 16.37 -2.72
N ALA A 36 -0.73 17.56 -2.26
CA ALA A 36 0.34 18.31 -2.89
C ALA A 36 1.70 17.61 -2.67
N ALA A 37 2.55 17.65 -3.70
CA ALA A 37 3.78 16.85 -3.74
C ALA A 37 4.83 17.24 -2.67
N ASP A 38 4.75 18.46 -2.12
CA ASP A 38 5.63 19.04 -1.09
C ASP A 38 5.28 18.59 0.33
N THR A 39 4.02 18.20 0.55
CA THR A 39 3.46 17.75 1.84
C THR A 39 3.12 16.26 1.84
N ALA A 40 3.26 15.61 0.68
CA ALA A 40 2.92 14.21 0.50
C ALA A 40 3.79 13.26 1.31
N GLU A 41 3.14 12.33 2.02
CA GLU A 41 3.79 11.22 2.67
C GLU A 41 4.47 10.30 1.63
N ILE A 42 5.65 9.79 1.98
CA ILE A 42 6.39 8.81 1.19
C ILE A 42 6.47 7.51 1.99
N ILE A 43 6.07 6.41 1.35
CA ILE A 43 6.23 5.05 1.86
C ILE A 43 7.24 4.30 0.99
N GLU A 44 7.91 3.31 1.58
CA GLU A 44 8.91 2.50 0.87
C GLU A 44 8.74 1.02 1.17
N PHE A 45 8.58 0.22 0.11
CA PHE A 45 8.59 -1.24 0.21
C PHE A 45 10.00 -1.75 -0.08
N THR A 46 10.63 -2.36 0.92
CA THR A 46 11.99 -2.89 0.82
C THR A 46 11.98 -4.39 0.58
N ARG A 47 12.97 -4.89 -0.17
CA ARG A 47 13.16 -6.32 -0.45
C ARG A 47 13.68 -7.09 0.76
N ASN A 48 14.39 -6.40 1.66
CA ASN A 48 14.93 -7.03 2.85
C ASN A 48 13.80 -7.31 3.84
N GLU A 49 13.51 -8.59 4.07
CA GLU A 49 12.47 -9.06 5.01
C GLU A 49 11.03 -8.57 4.72
N ASN A 50 10.77 -8.07 3.50
CA ASN A 50 9.50 -7.45 3.10
C ASN A 50 9.02 -6.41 4.13
N VAL A 51 9.80 -5.35 4.30
CA VAL A 51 9.47 -4.26 5.22
C VAL A 51 8.92 -3.06 4.48
N LEU A 52 7.80 -2.52 4.98
CA LEU A 52 7.19 -1.26 4.61
C LEU A 52 7.63 -0.17 5.60
N ASN A 53 8.38 0.81 5.10
CA ASN A 53 8.73 2.02 5.83
C ASN A 53 7.65 3.08 5.59
N LEU A 54 7.13 3.65 6.67
CA LEU A 54 6.04 4.64 6.66
C LEU A 54 6.54 6.02 7.13
N GLY A 55 7.83 6.31 6.90
CA GLY A 55 8.48 7.54 7.36
C GLY A 55 8.61 7.60 8.88
N ASN A 56 7.77 8.40 9.54
CA ASN A 56 7.88 8.73 10.96
C ASN A 56 7.20 7.73 11.91
N VAL A 57 6.62 6.66 11.40
CA VAL A 57 6.00 5.60 12.21
C VAL A 57 6.76 4.28 12.09
N PRO A 58 6.65 3.37 13.09
CA PRO A 58 7.34 2.09 13.05
C PRO A 58 7.05 1.33 11.75
N SER A 59 8.11 0.81 11.15
CA SER A 59 8.02 -0.01 9.95
C SER A 59 7.18 -1.26 10.19
N GLN A 60 6.51 -1.73 9.14
CA GLN A 60 5.64 -2.90 9.20
C GLN A 60 6.18 -3.98 8.28
N LYS A 61 5.98 -5.26 8.63
CA LYS A 61 6.18 -6.33 7.65
C LYS A 61 5.01 -6.34 6.69
N PHE A 62 5.26 -6.67 5.43
CA PHE A 62 4.20 -6.86 4.46
C PHE A 62 4.32 -8.20 3.75
N SER A 63 3.20 -8.70 3.28
CA SER A 63 3.11 -9.79 2.31
C SER A 63 2.00 -9.48 1.31
N MET A 64 2.02 -10.14 0.16
CA MET A 64 1.03 -9.95 -0.88
C MET A 64 0.54 -11.29 -1.43
N ASP A 65 -0.73 -11.33 -1.78
CA ASP A 65 -1.34 -12.36 -2.65
C ASP A 65 -1.85 -11.71 -3.94
N ASP A 66 -2.52 -12.49 -4.80
CA ASP A 66 -3.02 -12.02 -6.11
C ASP A 66 -4.01 -10.84 -6.00
N SER A 67 -4.58 -10.60 -4.83
CA SER A 67 -5.66 -9.63 -4.63
C SER A 67 -5.48 -8.73 -3.41
N HIS A 68 -4.58 -9.09 -2.48
CA HIS A 68 -4.42 -8.39 -1.22
C HIS A 68 -2.98 -8.06 -0.86
N LEU A 69 -2.82 -6.88 -0.26
CA LEU A 69 -1.66 -6.46 0.52
C LEU A 69 -1.99 -6.71 1.99
N ILE A 70 -1.11 -7.43 2.68
CA ILE A 70 -1.24 -7.76 4.10
C ILE A 70 -0.13 -7.04 4.85
N LEU A 71 -0.50 -6.13 5.76
CA LEU A 71 0.43 -5.43 6.62
C LEU A 71 0.40 -6.07 8.02
N THR A 72 1.57 -6.43 8.53
CA THR A 72 1.74 -7.12 9.81
C THR A 72 2.58 -6.27 10.75
N ASN A 73 1.99 -5.91 11.89
CA ASN A 73 2.68 -5.35 13.04
C ASN A 73 2.43 -6.24 14.28
N LYS A 74 1.68 -5.75 15.28
CA LYS A 74 1.06 -6.54 16.36
C LYS A 74 -0.17 -7.32 15.89
N GLN A 75 -0.83 -6.84 14.83
CA GLN A 75 -1.97 -7.48 14.16
C GLN A 75 -1.75 -7.47 12.65
N SER A 76 -2.49 -8.33 11.94
CA SER A 76 -2.45 -8.39 10.48
C SER A 76 -3.66 -7.68 9.90
N TYR A 77 -3.43 -6.72 9.02
CA TYR A 77 -4.44 -5.96 8.31
C TYR A 77 -4.39 -6.33 6.83
N LYS A 78 -5.55 -6.68 6.27
CA LYS A 78 -5.68 -7.14 4.88
C LYS A 78 -6.38 -6.06 4.06
N PHE A 79 -5.73 -5.60 3.00
CA PHE A 79 -6.19 -4.55 2.11
C PHE A 79 -6.28 -5.11 0.69
N ALA A 80 -7.31 -4.73 -0.07
CA ALA A 80 -7.25 -4.92 -1.51
C ALA A 80 -6.23 -3.93 -2.11
N TYR A 81 -5.66 -4.25 -3.28
CA TYR A 81 -4.74 -3.33 -3.95
C TYR A 81 -4.90 -3.32 -5.47
N LYS A 82 -4.43 -2.25 -6.10
CA LYS A 82 -4.17 -2.19 -7.54
C LYS A 82 -2.74 -1.70 -7.75
N LEU A 83 -1.92 -2.50 -8.41
CA LEU A 83 -0.52 -2.18 -8.67
C LEU A 83 -0.27 -2.08 -10.18
N SER A 84 0.31 -0.97 -10.59
CA SER A 84 0.81 -0.76 -11.95
C SER A 84 2.31 -0.38 -11.90
N PRO A 85 2.98 -0.24 -13.05
CA PRO A 85 4.36 0.23 -13.08
C PRO A 85 4.56 1.57 -12.36
N ASP A 86 3.59 2.49 -12.43
CA ASP A 86 3.76 3.86 -11.92
C ASP A 86 2.81 4.23 -10.77
N THR A 87 1.77 3.45 -10.54
CA THR A 87 0.76 3.74 -9.50
C THR A 87 0.48 2.55 -8.60
N LEU A 88 0.21 2.85 -7.33
CA LEU A 88 -0.21 1.90 -6.29
C LEU A 88 -1.47 2.45 -5.63
N TRP A 89 -2.49 1.61 -5.54
CA TRP A 89 -3.72 1.90 -4.82
C TRP A 89 -3.86 0.90 -3.68
N ILE A 90 -4.04 1.37 -2.46
CA ILE A 90 -4.35 0.55 -1.29
C ILE A 90 -5.80 0.84 -0.91
N ILE A 91 -6.61 -0.22 -0.87
CA ILE A 91 -8.06 -0.13 -0.74
C ILE A 91 -8.45 -0.85 0.56
N PRO A 92 -8.69 -0.11 1.66
CA PRO A 92 -9.21 -0.69 2.88
C PRO A 92 -10.63 -1.23 2.69
N PRO A 93 -11.09 -2.13 3.58
CA PRO A 93 -12.48 -2.58 3.59
C PRO A 93 -13.40 -1.41 3.94
N CYS A 94 -13.90 -0.73 2.91
CA CYS A 94 -14.80 0.42 2.98
C CYS A 94 -15.86 0.25 1.87
N VAL A 95 -17.14 0.36 2.23
CA VAL A 95 -18.27 0.11 1.31
C VAL A 95 -18.28 1.13 0.17
N GLU A 96 -17.86 2.35 0.48
CA GLU A 96 -17.94 3.52 -0.40
C GLU A 96 -16.72 3.68 -1.32
N GLY A 97 -15.74 2.78 -1.25
CA GLY A 97 -14.56 2.81 -2.13
C GLY A 97 -13.41 3.69 -1.65
N CYS A 98 -13.26 3.83 -0.33
CA CYS A 98 -12.11 4.49 0.28
C CYS A 98 -10.78 3.91 -0.26
N HIS A 99 -9.78 4.77 -0.42
CA HIS A 99 -8.46 4.36 -0.89
C HIS A 99 -7.38 5.37 -0.52
N THR A 100 -6.13 4.92 -0.56
CA THR A 100 -4.95 5.78 -0.67
C THR A 100 -4.20 5.43 -1.96
N ALA A 101 -3.84 6.45 -2.74
CA ALA A 101 -3.22 6.29 -4.05
C ALA A 101 -1.85 6.97 -4.10
N TYR A 102 -0.88 6.23 -4.62
CA TYR A 102 0.53 6.62 -4.64
C TYR A 102 1.12 6.54 -6.04
N VAL A 103 2.05 7.43 -6.30
CA VAL A 103 2.85 7.47 -7.53
C VAL A 103 4.27 7.02 -7.22
N ARG A 104 4.88 6.23 -8.11
CA ARG A 104 6.25 5.81 -7.94
C ARG A 104 7.21 7.00 -8.01
N ILE A 105 8.18 7.03 -7.10
CA ILE A 105 9.30 7.97 -7.13
C ILE A 105 10.53 7.24 -7.67
N ARG A 106 11.23 7.88 -8.62
CA ARG A 106 12.48 7.36 -9.20
C ARG A 106 13.69 7.96 -8.50
#